data_AF-A0A945EE67-F1
#
_entry.id   AF-A0A945EE67-F1
#
_cell.length_a   1.000
_cell.length_b   1.000
_cell.length_c   1.000
_cell.angle_alpha   90.00
_cell.angle_beta   90.00
_cell.angle_gamma   90.00
#
_symmetry.space_group_name_H-M   'P 1'
#
loop_
_entity.id
_entity.type
_entity.pdbx_description
1 polymer ?
#
loop_
_entity_poly.entity_id
_entity_poly.type
_entity_poly.pdbx_seq_one_letter_code
_entity_poly.pdbx_strand_id
1 'polypeptide(L)' 'DVKLMSNILVYADGEYDLLDMANKLNISMHEMLQSIGILVEEGLLKEIVY' A
#
# COMPACT_ATOMS: atom_id res chain seq x y z
N ASP A 1 -3.42 7.39 -8.25
CA ASP A 1 -4.26 8.45 -7.65
C ASP A 1 -3.62 8.86 -6.32
N VAL A 2 -3.34 10.16 -6.13
CA VAL A 2 -2.70 10.70 -4.90
C VAL A 2 -3.51 10.34 -3.64
N LYS A 3 -4.85 10.32 -3.74
CA LYS A 3 -5.73 9.98 -2.63
C LYS A 3 -5.58 8.51 -2.22
N LEU A 4 -5.49 7.60 -3.20
CA LEU A 4 -5.28 6.18 -2.93
C LEU A 4 -3.93 5.94 -2.25
N MET A 5 -2.86 6.54 -2.77
CA MET A 5 -1.51 6.45 -2.20
C MET A 5 -1.46 6.98 -0.76
N SER A 6 -2.10 8.13 -0.50
CA SER A 6 -2.23 8.68 0.86
C SER A 6 -2.97 7.72 1.80
N ASN A 7 -4.09 7.14 1.34
CA ASN A 7 -4.83 6.16 2.13
C ASN A 7 -4.00 4.90 2.42
N ILE A 8 -3.20 4.42 1.47
CA ILE A 8 -2.31 3.26 1.67
C ILE A 8 -1.28 3.58 2.76
N LEU A 9 -0.67 4.76 2.74
CA LEU A 9 0.31 5.17 3.77
C LEU A 9 -0.28 5.22 5.18
N VAL A 10 -1.58 5.55 5.33
CA VAL A 10 -2.26 5.55 6.64
C VAL A 10 -2.33 4.16 7.26
N TYR A 11 -2.39 3.10 6.45
CA TYR A 11 -2.49 1.72 6.91
C TYR A 11 -1.18 0.94 6.80
N ALA A 12 -0.08 1.59 6.40
CA ALA A 12 1.23 0.95 6.24
C ALA A 12 2.07 0.98 7.54
N ASP A 13 1.42 0.78 8.68
CA ASP A 13 2.03 0.72 10.02
C ASP A 13 2.58 -0.68 10.37
N GLY A 14 2.32 -1.68 9.52
CA GLY A 14 2.71 -3.06 9.71
C GLY A 14 1.68 -3.91 10.47
N GLU A 15 0.55 -3.33 10.87
CA GLU A 15 -0.57 -4.09 11.47
C GLU A 15 -1.46 -4.77 10.43
N TYR A 16 -1.46 -4.26 9.20
CA TYR A 16 -2.28 -4.76 8.09
C TYR A 16 -1.40 -5.37 7.00
N ASP A 17 -1.77 -6.55 6.53
CA ASP A 17 -1.18 -7.08 5.30
C ASP A 17 -1.80 -6.41 4.06
N LEU A 18 -1.16 -6.62 2.90
CA LEU A 18 -1.61 -5.99 1.65
C LEU A 18 -3.03 -6.39 1.23
N LEU A 19 -3.46 -7.60 1.58
CA LEU A 19 -4.80 -8.10 1.25
C LEU A 19 -5.86 -7.42 2.13
N ASP A 20 -5.58 -7.28 3.43
CA ASP A 20 -6.43 -6.54 4.37
C ASP A 20 -6.57 -5.08 3.95
N MET A 21 -5.46 -4.43 3.56
CA MET A 21 -5.47 -3.07 3.06
C MET A 21 -6.29 -2.94 1.77
N ALA A 22 -6.17 -3.89 0.83
CA ALA A 22 -6.90 -3.84 -0.44
C ALA A 22 -8.41 -3.99 -0.21
N ASN A 23 -8.80 -4.90 0.68
CA ASN A 23 -10.19 -5.09 1.09
C ASN A 23 -10.76 -3.83 1.77
N LYS A 24 -10.02 -3.22 2.71
CA LYS A 24 -10.44 -1.98 3.40
C LYS A 24 -10.63 -0.81 2.45
N LEU A 25 -9.74 -0.68 1.46
CA LEU A 25 -9.78 0.39 0.48
C LEU A 25 -10.74 0.07 -0.69
N ASN A 26 -11.33 -1.13 -0.71
CA ASN A 26 -12.20 -1.62 -1.76
C ASN A 26 -11.57 -1.49 -3.16
N ILE A 27 -10.31 -1.91 -3.26
CA ILE A 27 -9.55 -1.93 -4.51
C ILE A 27 -9.06 -3.34 -4.82
N SER A 28 -8.68 -3.56 -6.08
CA SER A 28 -8.09 -4.84 -6.48
C SER A 28 -6.67 -5.01 -5.90
N MET A 29 -6.25 -6.26 -5.69
CA MET A 29 -4.84 -6.56 -5.35
C MET A 29 -3.87 -6.06 -6.41
N HIS A 30 -4.29 -6.02 -7.68
CA HIS A 30 -3.46 -5.49 -8.76
C HIS A 30 -3.18 -3.99 -8.58
N GLU A 31 -4.21 -3.18 -8.31
CA GLU A 31 -4.05 -1.75 -8.02
C GLU A 31 -3.27 -1.52 -6.73
N MET A 32 -3.46 -2.36 -5.72
CA MET A 32 -2.69 -2.30 -4.47
C MET A 32 -1.20 -2.48 -4.76
N LEU A 33 -0.83 -3.54 -5.47
CA LEU A 33 0.57 -3.84 -5.78
C LEU A 33 1.21 -2.76 -6.65
N GLN A 34 0.50 -2.22 -7.65
CA GLN A 34 0.99 -1.08 -8.43
C GLN A 34 1.25 0.15 -7.56
N SER A 35 0.32 0.47 -6.67
CA SER A 35 0.44 1.64 -5.79
C SER A 35 1.57 1.48 -4.78
N ILE A 36 1.73 0.28 -4.20
CA ILE A 36 2.84 -0.05 -3.32
C ILE A 36 4.18 0.05 -4.06
N GLY A 37 4.26 -0.46 -5.30
CA GLY A 37 5.46 -0.35 -6.13
C GLY A 37 5.92 1.10 -6.29
N ILE A 38 5.01 2.00 -6.64
CA ILE A 38 5.31 3.43 -6.77
C ILE A 38 5.75 4.01 -5.41
N LEU A 39 5.06 3.69 -4.31
CA LEU A 39 5.42 4.21 -2.99
C LEU A 39 6.80 3.73 -2.51
N VAL A 40 7.21 2.51 -2.88
CA VAL A 40 8.55 1.98 -2.60
C VAL A 40 9.59 2.66 -3.48
N GLU A 41 9.33 2.86 -4.77
CA GLU A 41 10.22 3.57 -5.70
C GLU A 41 10.48 5.02 -5.25
N GLU A 42 9.45 5.69 -4.73
CA GLU A 42 9.54 7.05 -4.18
C GLU A 42 10.12 7.10 -2.75
N GLY A 43 10.46 5.94 -2.16
CA GLY A 43 11.04 5.86 -0.81
C GLY A 43 10.08 6.20 0.33
N LEU A 44 8.78 6.23 0.06
CA LEU A 44 7.72 6.49 1.04
C LEU A 44 7.35 5.24 1.83
N LEU A 45 7.59 4.06 1.26
CA LEU A 45 7.49 2.77 1.93
C LEU A 45 8.81 2.02 1.86
N LYS A 46 9.04 1.16 2.86
CA LYS A 46 10.16 0.23 2.87
C LYS A 46 9.63 -1.18 2.97
N GLU A 47 10.10 -2.03 2.07
CA GLU A 47 9.90 -3.47 2.20
C GLU A 47 10.73 -3.98 3.38
N ILE A 48 10.06 -4.58 4.37
CA ILE A 48 10.74 -5.28 5.45
C ILE A 48 10.89 -6.73 5.01
N VAL A 49 12.05 -7.05 4.42
CA VAL A 49 12.43 -8.43 4.09
C VAL A 49 13.08 -9.07 5.31
N TYR A 50 12.49 -10.16 5.80
CA TYR A 50 13.04 -11.00 6.89
C TYR A 50 13.97 -12.09 6.34
#